data_AF-A0A9E2ZGM7-F1
#
_entry.id   AF-A0A9E2ZGM7-F1
#
_cell.length_a   1.000
_cell.length_b   1.000
_cell.length_c   1.000
_cell.angle_alpha   90.00
_cell.angle_beta   90.00
_cell.angle_gamma   90.00
#
_symmetry.space_group_name_H-M   'P 1'
#
loop_
_entity.id
_entity.type
_entity.pdbx_description
1 polymer ?
#
loop_
_entity_poly.entity_id
_entity_poly.type
_entity_poly.pdbx_seq_one_letter_code
_entity_poly.pdbx_strand_id
1 'polypeptide(L)' 'MFTTRSQQSRVRLEALETWRAAAHVVSTRWDRFLHAEPEMRIFAFASYVAALDSEEAAAAHLAALALPAAA' A
#
# COMPACT_ATOMS: atom_id res chain seq x y z
N MET A 1 -15.48 3.83 29.40
CA MET A 1 -15.15 2.81 28.37
C MET A 1 -15.06 3.49 26.99
N PHE A 2 -14.08 4.38 26.78
CA PHE A 2 -13.94 5.22 25.56
C PHE A 2 -12.60 5.01 24.82
N THR A 3 -11.66 4.27 25.41
CA THR A 3 -10.30 4.08 24.89
C THR A 3 -10.24 3.25 23.61
N THR A 4 -11.14 2.28 23.48
CA THR A 4 -11.17 1.32 22.35
C THR A 4 -11.47 2.00 21.01
N ARG A 5 -12.39 2.97 20.99
CA ARG A 5 -12.80 3.65 19.74
C ARG A 5 -11.73 4.60 19.21
N SER A 6 -11.07 5.34 20.10
CA SER A 6 -9.97 6.25 19.73
C SER A 6 -8.71 5.50 19.30
N GLN A 7 -8.47 4.31 19.86
CA GLN A 7 -7.38 3.44 19.43
C GLN A 7 -7.66 2.84 18.05
N GLN A 8 -8.88 2.38 17.81
CA GLN A 8 -9.28 1.82 16.52
C GLN A 8 -9.23 2.86 15.39
N SER A 9 -9.60 4.12 15.65
CA SER A 9 -9.47 5.20 14.66
C SER A 9 -8.01 5.52 14.32
N ARG A 10 -7.09 5.44 15.30
CA ARG A 10 -5.65 5.64 15.07
C ARG A 10 -5.06 4.53 14.22
N VAL A 11 -5.34 3.27 14.57
CA VAL A 11 -4.88 2.10 13.79
C VAL A 11 -5.38 2.17 12.35
N ARG A 12 -6.65 2.55 12.13
CA ARG A 12 -7.19 2.72 10.77
C ARG A 12 -6.52 3.87 10.01
N LEU A 13 -6.21 4.97 10.68
CA LEU A 13 -5.51 6.10 10.05
C LEU A 13 -4.08 5.70 9.66
N GLU A 14 -3.36 5.00 10.52
CA GLU A 14 -2.01 4.50 10.24
C GLU A 14 -2.00 3.52 9.07
N ALA A 15 -2.98 2.61 9.00
CA ALA A 15 -3.15 1.70 7.86
C ALA A 15 -3.47 2.45 6.55
N LEU A 16 -4.29 3.51 6.61
CA LEU A 16 -4.60 4.35 5.46
C LEU A 16 -3.36 5.08 4.94
N GLU A 17 -2.56 5.67 5.83
CA GLU A 17 -1.31 6.34 5.46
C GLU A 17 -0.28 5.36 4.89
N THR A 18 -0.23 4.14 5.43
CA THR A 18 0.63 3.07 4.91
C THR A 18 0.24 2.68 3.48
N TRP A 19 -1.05 2.49 3.23
CA TRP A 19 -1.55 2.21 1.88
C TRP A 19 -1.26 3.37 0.91
N ARG A 20 -1.49 4.63 1.33
CA ARG A 20 -1.17 5.81 0.51
C ARG A 20 0.32 5.90 0.16
N ALA A 21 1.20 5.60 1.12
CA ALA A 21 2.63 5.58 0.88
C ALA A 21 3.02 4.48 -0.13
N ALA A 22 2.45 3.28 0.00
CA ALA A 22 2.68 2.19 -0.95
C ALA A 22 2.18 2.55 -2.37
N ALA A 23 0.98 3.11 -2.49
CA ALA A 23 0.43 3.58 -3.76
C ALA A 23 1.32 4.65 -4.43
N HIS A 24 1.88 5.57 -3.64
CA HIS A 24 2.83 6.55 -4.15
C HIS A 24 4.13 5.91 -4.68
N VAL A 25 4.64 4.88 -4.00
CA VAL A 25 5.80 4.11 -4.47
C VAL A 25 5.46 3.41 -5.78
N VAL A 26 4.30 2.76 -5.89
CA VAL A 26 3.83 2.11 -7.13
C VAL A 26 3.82 3.11 -8.28
N SER A 27 3.20 4.28 -8.10
CA SER A 27 3.18 5.35 -9.10
C SER A 27 4.59 5.78 -9.53
N THR A 28 5.50 5.93 -8.57
CA THR A 28 6.90 6.32 -8.84
C THR A 28 7.65 5.24 -9.61
N ARG A 29 7.44 3.96 -9.28
CA ARG A 29 8.09 2.83 -9.97
C ARG A 29 7.54 2.63 -11.38
N TRP A 30 6.24 2.88 -11.57
CA TRP A 30 5.63 2.89 -12.89
C TRP A 30 6.24 3.96 -13.79
N ASP A 31 6.33 5.20 -13.31
CA ASP A 31 6.97 6.30 -14.04
C ASP A 31 8.43 5.96 -14.41
N ARG A 32 9.19 5.40 -13.46
CA ARG A 32 10.56 4.95 -13.70
C ARG A 32 10.65 3.85 -14.76
N PHE A 33 9.71 2.91 -14.80
CA PHE A 33 9.66 1.88 -15.82
C PHE A 33 9.40 2.46 -17.22
N LEU A 34 8.48 3.43 -17.33
CA LEU A 34 8.18 4.10 -18.59
C LEU A 34 9.39 4.85 -19.16
N HIS A 35 10.20 5.44 -18.28
CA HIS A 35 11.41 6.19 -18.64
C HIS A 35 12.70 5.35 -18.60
N ALA A 36 12.61 4.04 -18.35
CA ALA A 36 13.78 3.18 -18.30
C ALA A 36 14.33 2.86 -19.69
N GLU A 37 15.66 2.94 -19.80
CA GLU A 37 16.41 2.40 -20.94
C GLU A 37 16.08 0.92 -21.15
N PRO A 38 16.10 0.40 -22.39
CA PRO A 38 15.70 -0.97 -22.70
C PRO A 38 16.38 -2.03 -21.83
N GLU A 39 17.68 -1.86 -21.56
CA GLU A 39 18.49 -2.78 -20.76
C GLU A 39 18.06 -2.83 -19.28
N MET A 40 17.56 -1.71 -18.75
CA MET A 40 17.13 -1.58 -17.35
C MET A 40 15.64 -1.86 -17.15
N ARG A 41 14.88 -1.96 -18.24
CA ARG A 41 13.43 -2.07 -18.21
C ARG A 41 12.93 -3.32 -17.47
N ILE A 42 13.64 -4.44 -17.58
CA ILE A 42 13.29 -5.68 -16.85
C ILE A 42 13.40 -5.51 -15.33
N PHE A 43 14.45 -4.83 -14.86
CA PHE A 43 14.64 -4.55 -13.44
C PHE A 43 13.65 -3.49 -12.92
N ALA A 44 13.38 -2.47 -13.73
CA ALA A 44 12.38 -1.46 -13.40
C ALA A 44 10.98 -2.08 -13.28
N PHE A 45 10.63 -3.01 -14.18
CA PHE A 45 9.37 -3.74 -14.13
C PHE A 45 9.28 -4.65 -12.91
N ALA A 46 10.33 -5.43 -12.61
CA ALA A 46 10.37 -6.26 -11.41
C ALA A 46 10.22 -5.42 -10.12
N SER A 47 10.87 -4.25 -10.07
CA SER A 47 10.71 -3.31 -8.96
C SER A 47 9.30 -2.71 -8.85
N TYR A 48 8.60 -2.54 -9.98
CA TYR A 48 7.21 -2.09 -10.00
C TYR A 48 6.27 -3.20 -9.48
N VAL A 49 6.47 -4.45 -9.90
CA VAL A 49 5.70 -5.60 -9.39
C VAL A 49 5.86 -5.76 -7.88
N ALA A 50 7.10 -5.70 -7.36
CA ALA A 50 7.32 -5.76 -5.91
C ALA A 50 6.65 -4.60 -5.12
N ALA A 51 6.50 -3.43 -5.75
CA ALA A 51 5.75 -2.32 -5.17
C ALA A 51 4.25 -2.61 -5.15
N LEU A 52 3.69 -3.24 -6.19
CA LEU A 52 2.29 -3.67 -6.24
C LEU A 52 1.99 -4.70 -5.15
N ASP A 53 2.86 -5.69 -4.94
CA ASP A 53 2.70 -6.69 -3.88
C ASP A 53 2.64 -6.01 -2.48
N SER A 54 3.44 -4.96 -2.30
CA SER A 54 3.45 -4.17 -1.06
C SER A 54 2.18 -3.31 -0.90
N GLU A 55 1.68 -2.72 -1.99
CA GLU A 55 0.41 -1.98 -2.00
C GLU A 55 -0.78 -2.89 -1.70
N GLU A 56 -0.81 -4.08 -2.31
CA GLU A 56 -1.85 -5.09 -2.05
C GLU A 56 -1.87 -5.50 -0.58
N ALA A 57 -0.70 -5.79 0.01
CA ALA A 57 -0.60 -6.13 1.43
C ALA A 57 -1.12 -5.01 2.33
N ALA A 58 -0.80 -3.75 2.02
CA ALA A 58 -1.29 -2.59 2.76
C ALA A 58 -2.81 -2.39 2.60
N ALA A 59 -3.34 -2.59 1.38
CA ALA A 59 -4.77 -2.52 1.11
C ALA A 59 -5.55 -3.63 1.85
N ALA A 60 -5.02 -4.85 1.87
CA ALA A 60 -5.60 -5.97 2.60
C ALA A 60 -5.64 -5.69 4.12
N HIS A 61 -4.57 -5.13 4.68
CA HIS A 61 -4.56 -4.70 6.07
C HIS A 61 -5.60 -3.62 6.38
N LEU A 62 -5.70 -2.59 5.53
CA LEU A 62 -6.71 -1.54 5.66
C LEU A 62 -8.14 -2.11 5.55
N ALA A 63 -8.39 -3.03 4.62
CA ALA A 63 -9.67 -3.68 4.43
C ALA A 63 -10.07 -4.51 5.65
N ALA A 64 -9.12 -5.26 6.24
CA ALA A 64 -9.35 -6.03 7.46
C ALA A 64 -9.78 -5.15 8.66
N LEU A 65 -9.34 -3.90 8.71
CA LEU A 65 -9.75 -2.91 9.73
C LEU A 65 -11.08 -2.21 9.42
N ALA A 66 -11.52 -2.25 8.15
CA ALA A 66 -12.76 -1.62 7.69
C ALA A 66 -13.97 -2.57 7.80
N LEU A 67 -13.73 -3.89 7.66
CA LEU A 67 -14.75 -4.91 7.88
C LEU A 67 -15.10 -4.96 9.39
N PRO A 68 -16.38 -4.82 9.76
CA PRO A 68 -16.80 -5.20 11.10
C PRO A 68 -16.49 -6.68 11.28
N ALA A 69 -15.98 -7.08 12.46
CA ALA A 69 -15.84 -8.48 12.82
C ALA A 69 -17.19 -9.16 12.58
N ALA A 70 -17.29 -9.99 11.54
CA ALA A 70 -18.52 -10.69 11.21
C ALA A 70 -18.85 -11.58 12.42
N ALA A 71 -20.03 -11.33 13.00
CA ALA A 71 -20.62 -12.10 14.09
C ALA A 71 -21.26 -13.38 13.55
#